data_AF-A0A554X092-F1
#
_entry.id   AF-A0A554X092-F1
#
_cell.length_a   1.000
_cell.length_b   1.000
_cell.length_c   1.000
_cell.angle_alpha   90.00
_cell.angle_beta   90.00
_cell.angle_gamma   90.00
#
_symmetry.space_group_name_H-M   'P 1'
#
loop_
_entity.id
_entity.type
_entity.pdbx_description
1 polymer ?
#
loop_
_entity_poly.entity_id
_entity_poly.type
_entity_poly.pdbx_seq_one_letter_code
_entity_poly.pdbx_strand_id
1 'polypeptide(L)' 'MPLRVTISLLYLKHAFNESDEGVVQRWRDTPRWQYFSGCAYYEDRLPCDATTLVKFCQLLGEAGVEELLA' A
#
# COMPACT_ATOMS: atom_id res chain seq x y z
N MET A 1 7.74 -4.70 -6.89
CA MET A 1 7.50 -4.72 -5.43
C MET A 1 6.75 -6.00 -5.08
N PRO A 2 6.95 -6.62 -3.89
CA PRO A 2 6.21 -7.81 -3.48
C PRO A 2 4.70 -7.55 -3.42
N LEU A 3 3.88 -8.50 -3.91
CA LEU A 3 2.42 -8.37 -3.98
C LEU A 3 1.79 -8.01 -2.63
N ARG A 4 2.30 -8.62 -1.54
CA ARG A 4 1.83 -8.36 -0.18
C ARG A 4 1.97 -6.89 0.22
N VAL A 5 3.08 -6.22 -0.15
CA VAL A 5 3.28 -4.80 0.17
C VAL A 5 2.25 -3.97 -0.59
N THR A 6 2.01 -4.27 -1.87
CA THR A 6 1.02 -3.53 -2.68
C THR A 6 -0.39 -3.65 -2.09
N ILE A 7 -0.82 -4.88 -1.78
CA ILE A 7 -2.13 -5.14 -1.17
C ILE A 7 -2.25 -4.42 0.18
N SER A 8 -1.23 -4.51 1.03
CA SER A 8 -1.26 -3.85 2.33
C SER A 8 -1.33 -2.32 2.21
N LEU A 9 -0.67 -1.72 1.23
CA LEU A 9 -0.75 -0.28 0.98
C LEU A 9 -2.14 0.13 0.52
N LEU A 10 -2.81 -0.66 -0.34
CA LEU A 10 -4.19 -0.39 -0.75
C LEU A 10 -5.16 -0.48 0.44
N TYR A 11 -4.98 -1.49 1.29
CA TYR A 11 -5.77 -1.62 2.51
C TYR A 11 -5.54 -0.43 3.46
N LEU A 12 -4.28 -0.08 3.74
CA LEU A 12 -3.94 1.04 4.62
C LEU A 12 -4.43 2.38 4.06
N LYS A 13 -4.31 2.58 2.74
CA LYS A 13 -4.85 3.74 2.04
C LYS A 13 -6.34 3.87 2.30
N HIS A 14 -7.10 2.79 2.12
CA HIS A 14 -8.54 2.77 2.33
C HIS A 14 -8.90 2.97 3.82
N ALA A 15 -8.31 2.18 4.72
CA ALA A 15 -8.64 2.17 6.14
C ALA A 15 -8.32 3.49 6.85
N PHE A 16 -7.31 4.22 6.40
CA PHE A 16 -6.89 5.51 6.97
C PHE A 16 -7.23 6.71 6.10
N ASN A 17 -7.96 6.51 4.99
CA ASN A 17 -8.34 7.56 4.04
C ASN A 17 -7.15 8.42 3.56
N GLU A 18 -6.05 7.75 3.21
CA GLU A 18 -4.83 8.39 2.69
C GLU A 18 -4.90 8.56 1.17
N SER A 19 -4.09 9.47 0.62
CA SER A 19 -3.79 9.49 -0.82
C SER A 19 -2.75 8.41 -1.18
N ASP A 20 -2.52 8.19 -2.47
CA ASP A 20 -1.47 7.26 -2.93
C ASP A 20 -0.07 7.73 -2.49
N GLU A 21 0.20 9.03 -2.51
CA GLU A 21 1.44 9.61 -2.00
C GLU A 21 1.50 9.55 -0.47
N GLY A 22 0.38 9.89 0.20
CA GLY A 22 0.29 9.91 1.65
C GLY A 22 0.57 8.54 2.26
N VAL A 23 -0.05 7.48 1.73
CA VAL A 23 0.15 6.12 2.24
C VAL A 23 1.59 5.65 2.06
N VAL A 24 2.21 5.97 0.92
CA VAL A 24 3.59 5.59 0.59
C VAL A 24 4.59 6.32 1.50
N GLN A 25 4.39 7.62 1.77
CA GLN A 25 5.21 8.39 2.70
C GLN A 25 5.03 7.90 4.14
N ARG A 26 3.78 7.77 4.61
CA ARG A 26 3.48 7.38 5.98
C ARG A 26 3.91 5.93 6.28
N TRP A 27 3.94 5.07 5.26
CA TRP A 27 4.51 3.72 5.40
C TRP A 27 5.98 3.75 5.80
N ARG A 28 6.79 4.63 5.21
CA ARG A 28 8.20 4.82 5.59
C ARG A 28 8.30 5.23 7.06
N ASP A 29 7.49 6.18 7.50
CA ASP A 29 7.61 6.74 8.85
C ASP A 29 6.93 5.90 9.94
N THR A 30 6.20 4.84 9.56
CA THR A 30 5.40 4.02 10.49
C THR A 30 5.87 2.56 10.49
N PRO A 31 6.79 2.16 11.40
CA PRO A 31 7.25 0.77 11.50
C PRO A 31 6.12 -0.26 11.65
N ARG A 32 5.02 0.11 12.29
CA ARG A 32 3.82 -0.73 12.39
C ARG A 32 3.22 -1.05 11.01
N TRP A 33 3.18 -0.08 10.10
CA TRP A 33 2.68 -0.27 8.74
C TRP A 33 3.63 -1.15 7.93
N GLN A 34 4.94 -0.96 8.08
CA GLN A 34 5.94 -1.82 7.47
C GLN A 34 5.83 -3.28 7.94
N TYR A 35 5.59 -3.48 9.24
CA TYR A 35 5.36 -4.81 9.80
C TYR A 35 4.04 -5.44 9.32
N PHE A 36 2.98 -4.65 9.15
CA PHE A 36 1.71 -5.12 8.57
C PHE A 36 1.88 -5.57 7.11
N SER A 37 2.60 -4.78 6.30
CA SER A 37 3.10 -5.16 4.97
C SER A 37 4.14 -6.30 5.01
N GLY A 38 4.63 -6.55 6.23
CA GLY A 38 5.65 -7.47 6.73
C GLY A 38 6.94 -7.53 5.99
N CYS A 39 7.55 -6.35 5.97
CA CYS A 39 8.96 -6.25 6.27
C CYS A 39 9.28 -6.90 7.63
N ALA A 40 10.37 -7.65 7.67
CA ALA A 40 10.92 -8.20 8.92
C ALA A 40 11.76 -7.17 9.70
N TYR A 41 12.25 -6.14 9.00
CA TYR A 41 13.09 -5.08 9.52
C TYR A 41 12.58 -3.72 9.05
N TYR A 42 12.97 -2.67 9.76
CA TYR A 42 12.65 -1.30 9.35
C TYR A 42 13.37 -0.92 8.05
N GLU A 43 12.66 -0.21 7.18
CA GLU A 43 13.10 0.29 5.89
C GLU A 43 12.86 1.80 5.81
N ASP A 44 13.91 2.59 5.62
CA ASP A 44 13.82 4.06 5.56
C ASP A 44 13.51 4.60 4.15
N ARG A 45 13.36 3.70 3.18
CA ARG A 45 13.00 4.05 1.80
C ARG A 45 11.49 3.95 1.57
N LEU A 46 11.01 4.65 0.54
CA LEU A 46 9.64 4.41 0.09
C LEU A 46 9.49 2.98 -0.44
N PRO A 47 8.34 2.33 -0.23
CA PRO A 47 8.09 0.98 -0.72
C PRO A 47 7.97 0.95 -2.26
N CYS A 48 7.42 1.99 -2.87
CA CYS A 48 7.28 2.18 -4.31
C CYS A 48 7.00 3.64 -4.67
N ASP A 49 6.94 3.95 -5.97
CA ASP A 49 6.32 5.18 -6.45
C ASP A 49 4.78 5.10 -6.32
N ALA A 50 4.12 6.22 -5.99
CA ALA A 50 2.67 6.28 -5.77
C ALA A 50 1.87 5.82 -7.00
N THR A 51 2.37 6.06 -8.21
CA THR A 51 1.70 5.62 -9.46
C THR A 51 1.61 4.10 -9.58
N THR A 52 2.41 3.35 -8.82
CA THR A 52 2.33 1.89 -8.76
C THR A 52 0.97 1.42 -8.23
N LEU A 53 0.40 2.14 -7.24
CA LEU A 53 -0.90 1.80 -6.67
C LEU A 53 -2.02 2.02 -7.68
N VAL A 54 -1.98 3.16 -8.40
CA VAL A 54 -2.93 3.48 -9.47
C VAL A 54 -2.92 2.39 -10.55
N LYS A 55 -1.73 2.02 -11.05
CA LYS A 55 -1.57 0.98 -12.08
C LYS A 55 -2.06 -0.38 -11.59
N PHE A 56 -1.87 -0.69 -10.31
CA PHE A 56 -2.32 -1.95 -9.75
C PHE A 56 -3.84 -2.02 -9.60
N CYS A 57 -4.48 -0.93 -9.16
CA CYS A 57 -5.95 -0.85 -9.15
C CYS A 57 -6.53 -0.98 -10.56
N GLN A 58 -5.92 -0.34 -11.56
CA GLN A 58 -6.32 -0.49 -12.96
C GLN A 58 -6.20 -1.95 -13.45
N LEU A 59 -5.16 -2.67 -13.02
CA LEU A 59 -4.97 -4.08 -13.35
C LEU A 59 -6.02 -4.99 -12.70
N LEU A 60 -6.39 -4.71 -11.44
CA LEU A 60 -7.43 -5.45 -10.73
C LEU A 60 -8.84 -5.18 -11.28
N GLY A 61 -9.07 -3.97 -11.81
CA GLY A 61 -10.41 -3.50 -12.16
C GLY A 61 -11.24 -3.18 -10.91
N GLU A 62 -12.38 -2.50 -11.12
CA GLU A 62 -13.23 -2.04 -10.01
C GLU A 62 -13.71 -3.19 -9.12
N ALA A 63 -14.22 -4.27 -9.72
CA ALA A 63 -14.68 -5.44 -8.97
C ALA A 63 -13.58 -6.08 -8.12
N GLY A 64 -12.35 -6.16 -8.65
CA GLY A 64 -11.21 -6.70 -7.92
C GLY A 64 -10.74 -5.79 -6.79
N VAL A 65 -10.85 -4.47 -6.95
CA VAL A 65 -10.56 -3.51 -5.89
C VAL A 65 -11.63 -3.56 -4.80
N GLU A 66 -12.91 -3.67 -5.16
CA GLU A 66 -13.99 -3.84 -4.18
C GLU A 66 -13.83 -5.14 -3.39
N GLU A 67 -13.57 -6.28 -4.04
CA GLU A 67 -13.34 -7.55 -3.34
C GLU A 67 -12.13 -7.48 -2.40
N LEU A 68 -11.08 -6.75 -2.78
CA LEU A 68 -9.90 -6.56 -1.95
C LEU A 68 -10.16 -5.71 -0.70
N LEU A 69 -11.11 -4.77 -0.77
CA LEU A 69 -11.38 -3.76 0.24
C LEU A 69 -12.70 -3.98 1.01
N ALA A 70 -13.49 -4.98 0.64
CA ALA A 70 -14.74 -5.38 1.29
C ALA A 70 -14.52 -5.89 2.73
#